data_AF-A0A1I6FCM4-F1
#
_entry.id   AF-A0A1I6FCM4-F1
#
_cell.length_a   1.000
_cell.length_b   1.000
_cell.length_c   1.000
_cell.angle_alpha   90.00
_cell.angle_beta   90.00
_cell.angle_gamma   90.00
#
_symmetry.space_group_name_H-M   'P 1'
#
loop_
_entity.id
_entity.type
_entity.pdbx_description
1 polymer ?
#
loop_
_entity_poly.entity_id
_entity_poly.type
_entity_poly.pdbx_seq_one_letter_code
_entity_poly.pdbx_strand_id
1 'polypeptide(L)'
;MAALDHADRTLLRSIPSPLTTRSVAYLRSARPAGPPPIPPAATPVTVERIVSSSGGIMIARQRVQVGRNHARNALAVTIDETTIQVHDGPHLLVTAPRTTTLVITHKRAQHH
;
A
#
# COMPACT_ATOMS: atom_id res chain seq x y z
N MET A 1 3.60 16.85 -10.60
CA MET A 1 4.44 16.27 -11.67
C MET A 1 4.57 14.78 -11.42
N ALA A 2 4.56 13.95 -12.46
CA ALA A 2 4.57 12.49 -12.33
C ALA A 2 5.71 11.88 -13.14
N ALA A 3 6.37 10.87 -12.60
CA ALA A 3 7.29 10.02 -13.36
C ALA A 3 6.48 8.83 -13.88
N LEU A 4 6.51 8.63 -15.20
CA LEU A 4 5.82 7.55 -15.88
C LEU A 4 6.84 6.56 -16.41
N ASP A 5 6.43 5.30 -16.48
CA ASP A 5 7.15 4.31 -17.27
C ASP A 5 7.17 4.73 -18.75
N HIS A 6 8.29 4.51 -19.43
CA HIS A 6 8.46 4.96 -20.81
C HIS A 6 7.68 4.10 -21.83
N ALA A 7 7.53 2.81 -21.57
CA ALA A 7 6.92 1.86 -22.50
C ALA A 7 5.39 1.91 -22.43
N ASP A 8 4.82 1.93 -21.23
CA ASP A 8 3.37 1.76 -21.02
C ASP A 8 2.71 2.94 -20.29
N ARG A 9 3.47 4.00 -20.01
CA ARG A 9 2.99 5.23 -19.33
C ARG A 9 2.35 4.98 -17.96
N THR A 10 2.72 3.88 -17.31
CA THR A 10 2.30 3.52 -15.96
C THR A 10 2.87 4.50 -14.94
N LEU A 11 2.07 4.92 -13.95
CA LEU A 11 2.52 5.87 -12.93
C LEU A 11 3.53 5.23 -11.95
N LEU A 12 4.77 5.72 -11.92
CA LEU A 12 5.83 5.21 -11.03
C LEU A 12 5.91 5.98 -9.71
N ARG A 13 5.88 7.31 -9.77
CA ARG A 13 5.87 8.20 -8.60
C ARG A 13 5.28 9.56 -8.94
N SER A 14 4.75 10.25 -7.94
CA SER A 14 4.30 11.64 -8.06
C SER A 14 5.07 12.55 -7.11
N ILE A 15 5.27 13.79 -7.54
CA ILE A 15 5.78 14.88 -6.71
C ILE A 15 4.86 16.10 -6.88
N PRO A 16 4.76 16.98 -5.86
CA PRO A 16 4.02 18.22 -5.98
C PRO A 16 4.45 19.02 -7.22
N SER A 17 3.49 19.66 -7.88
CA SER A 17 3.83 20.58 -8.97
C SER A 17 4.48 21.84 -8.39
N PRO A 18 5.64 22.31 -8.90
CA PRO A 18 6.21 23.59 -8.48
C PRO A 18 5.40 24.79 -8.99
N LEU A 19 4.50 24.57 -9.95
CA LEU A 19 3.66 25.62 -10.53
C LEU A 19 2.45 25.89 -9.64
N THR A 20 2.33 27.14 -9.20
CA THR A 20 1.11 27.68 -8.57
C THR A 20 0.04 27.92 -9.63
N THR A 21 -1.24 27.91 -9.24
CA THR A 21 -2.37 28.21 -10.13
C THR A 21 -2.19 29.53 -10.89
N ARG A 22 -1.63 30.54 -10.23
CA ARG A 22 -1.32 31.84 -10.85
C ARG A 22 -0.25 31.71 -11.94
N SER A 23 0.84 30.99 -11.69
CA SER A 23 1.89 30.79 -12.70
C SER A 23 1.41 30.00 -13.93
N VAL A 24 0.47 29.06 -13.74
CA VAL A 24 -0.13 28.30 -14.83
C VAL A 24 -0.88 29.22 -15.81
N ALA A 25 -1.55 30.26 -15.32
CA ALA A 25 -2.29 31.21 -16.16
C ALA A 25 -1.41 32.04 -17.12
N TYR A 26 -0.12 32.18 -16.80
CA TYR A 26 0.83 32.92 -17.63
C TYR A 26 1.63 32.04 -18.61
N LEU A 27 1.38 30.73 -18.64
CA LEU A 27 2.04 29.82 -19.57
C LEU A 27 1.57 30.10 -21.00
N ARG A 28 2.51 30.51 -21.87
CA ARG A 28 2.23 30.66 -23.30
C ARG A 28 2.14 29.28 -23.94
N SER A 29 1.18 29.13 -24.85
CA SER A 29 0.94 27.88 -25.60
C SER A 29 0.64 26.67 -24.71
N ALA A 30 0.11 26.88 -23.51
CA ALA A 30 -0.34 25.79 -22.65
C ALA A 30 -1.51 25.04 -23.31
N ARG A 31 -1.42 23.71 -23.32
CA ARG A 31 -2.51 22.81 -23.73
C ARG A 31 -2.98 22.02 -22.50
N PRO A 32 -4.29 21.70 -22.38
CA PRO A 32 -4.77 20.79 -21.36
C PRO A 32 -3.94 19.49 -21.34
N ALA A 33 -3.68 18.98 -20.14
CA ALA A 33 -3.04 17.68 -19.98
C ALA A 33 -3.88 16.60 -20.68
N GLY A 34 -3.20 15.56 -21.18
CA GLY A 34 -3.88 14.38 -21.71
C GLY A 34 -4.63 13.59 -20.62
N PRO A 35 -5.23 12.45 -20.98
CA PRO A 35 -5.87 11.55 -20.03
C PRO A 35 -4.93 11.22 -18.86
N PRO A 36 -5.46 11.06 -17.64
CA PRO A 36 -4.64 10.71 -16.48
C PRO A 36 -3.88 9.39 -16.75
N PRO A 37 -2.65 9.26 -16.22
CA PRO A 37 -1.87 8.03 -16.40
C PRO A 37 -2.58 6.85 -15.75
N ILE A 38 -2.35 5.66 -16.30
CA ILE A 38 -2.91 4.42 -15.77
C ILE A 38 -2.26 4.15 -14.41
N PRO A 39 -3.05 3.97 -13.33
CA PRO A 39 -2.50 3.59 -12.05
C PRO A 39 -1.82 2.21 -12.18
N PRO A 40 -0.69 1.98 -11.49
CA PRO A 40 -0.04 0.68 -11.51
C PRO A 40 -1.01 -0.39 -11.00
N ALA A 41 -0.90 -1.60 -11.56
CA ALA A 41 -1.64 -2.76 -11.05
C ALA A 41 -1.33 -2.95 -9.56
N ALA A 42 -2.35 -3.29 -8.78
CA ALA A 42 -2.19 -3.59 -7.36
C ALA A 42 -1.30 -4.83 -7.22
N THR A 43 -0.01 -4.62 -6.97
CA THR A 43 0.91 -5.72 -6.68
C THR A 43 0.70 -6.15 -5.22
N PRO A 44 0.65 -7.46 -4.94
CA PRO A 44 0.56 -7.93 -3.56
C PRO A 44 1.72 -7.37 -2.74
N VAL A 45 1.39 -6.72 -1.62
CA VAL A 45 2.39 -6.14 -0.73
C VAL A 45 2.58 -7.06 0.46
N THR A 46 3.78 -7.59 0.62
CA THR A 46 4.16 -8.34 1.82
C THR A 46 4.71 -7.41 2.89
N VAL A 47 4.19 -7.54 4.11
CA VAL A 47 4.63 -6.81 5.29
C VAL A 47 4.82 -7.75 6.48
N GLU A 48 5.62 -7.34 7.44
CA GLU A 48 5.77 -8.05 8.72
C GLU A 48 4.97 -7.35 9.81
N ARG A 49 4.23 -8.12 10.63
CA ARG A 49 3.51 -7.59 11.79
C ARG A 49 3.71 -8.49 13.00
N ILE A 50 3.94 -7.86 14.16
CA ILE A 50 3.98 -8.56 15.44
C ILE A 50 2.54 -8.73 15.94
N VAL A 51 2.18 -9.96 16.30
CA VAL A 51 0.90 -10.26 16.91
C VAL A 51 0.85 -9.69 18.32
N SER A 52 -0.20 -8.92 18.63
CA SER A 52 -0.45 -8.45 20.00
C SER A 52 -0.63 -9.61 20.98
N SER A 53 -0.51 -9.36 22.28
CA SER A 53 -0.81 -10.35 23.33
C SER A 53 -2.23 -10.92 23.23
N SER A 54 -3.16 -10.14 22.67
CA SER A 54 -4.55 -10.57 22.43
C SER A 54 -4.73 -11.49 21.21
N GLY A 55 -3.69 -11.73 20.40
CA GLY A 55 -3.77 -12.56 19.19
C GLY A 55 -4.22 -11.82 17.93
N GLY A 56 -4.30 -10.48 17.97
CA GLY A 56 -4.65 -9.65 16.82
C GLY A 56 -3.46 -8.90 16.21
N ILE A 57 -3.54 -8.63 14.91
CA ILE A 57 -2.62 -7.75 14.17
C ILE A 57 -3.36 -6.57 13.54
N MET A 58 -2.64 -5.48 13.34
CA MET A 58 -3.16 -4.25 12.73
C MET A 58 -2.53 -4.03 11.35
N ILE A 59 -3.36 -3.96 10.32
CA ILE A 59 -2.94 -3.81 8.93
C ILE A 59 -3.77 -2.71 8.28
N ALA A 60 -3.14 -1.61 7.87
CA ALA A 60 -3.85 -0.51 7.18
C ALA A 60 -5.14 -0.04 7.89
N ARG A 61 -5.11 0.01 9.25
CA ARG A 61 -6.25 0.30 10.15
C ARG A 61 -7.34 -0.77 10.24
N GLN A 62 -7.16 -1.92 9.59
CA GLN A 62 -8.01 -3.10 9.70
C GLN A 62 -7.41 -4.13 10.66
N ARG A 63 -8.20 -4.58 11.65
CA ARG A 63 -7.77 -5.57 12.63
C ARG A 63 -8.07 -6.97 12.11
N VAL A 64 -7.07 -7.84 12.13
CA VAL A 64 -7.21 -9.26 11.79
C VAL A 64 -6.90 -10.08 13.03
N GLN A 65 -7.79 -11.02 13.38
CA GLN A 65 -7.56 -11.99 14.46
C GLN A 65 -6.83 -13.20 13.91
N VAL A 66 -5.69 -13.53 14.51
CA VAL A 66 -4.88 -14.71 14.18
C VAL A 66 -5.05 -15.78 15.26
N GLY A 67 -5.07 -15.35 16.53
CA GLY A 67 -5.20 -16.23 17.69
C GLY A 67 -4.07 -16.01 18.69
N ARG A 68 -4.34 -16.31 19.96
CA ARG A 68 -3.39 -16.09 21.06
C ARG A 68 -2.16 -16.99 21.00
N ASN A 69 -2.26 -18.15 20.34
CA ASN A 69 -1.14 -19.09 20.21
C ASN A 69 0.04 -18.50 19.42
N HIS A 70 -0.22 -17.49 18.58
CA HIS A 70 0.80 -16.80 17.80
C HIS A 70 1.17 -15.43 18.41
N ALA A 71 0.77 -15.15 19.65
CA ALA A 71 1.05 -13.87 20.32
C ALA A 71 2.57 -13.60 20.37
N ARG A 72 2.95 -12.34 20.17
CA ARG A 72 4.35 -11.85 20.14
C ARG A 72 5.21 -12.36 18.98
N ASN A 73 4.70 -13.21 18.10
CA ASN A 73 5.44 -13.63 16.90
C ASN A 73 5.32 -12.59 15.78
N ALA A 74 6.38 -12.45 14.99
CA ALA A 74 6.37 -11.66 13.76
C ALA A 74 5.87 -12.55 12.62
N LEU A 75 4.73 -12.17 12.03
CA LEU A 75 4.10 -12.90 10.93
C LEU A 75 4.23 -12.12 9.63
N ALA A 76 4.39 -12.85 8.54
CA ALA A 76 4.36 -12.30 7.20
C ALA A 76 2.90 -12.12 6.78
N VAL A 77 2.56 -10.96 6.27
CA VAL A 77 1.21 -10.63 5.83
C VAL A 77 1.28 -10.20 4.38
N THR A 78 0.64 -10.96 3.51
CA THR A 78 0.49 -10.64 2.10
C THR A 78 -0.85 -9.95 1.89
N ILE A 79 -0.79 -8.73 1.35
CA ILE A 79 -1.97 -7.88 1.19
C ILE A 79 -2.18 -7.67 -0.29
N ASP A 80 -3.25 -8.27 -0.80
CA ASP A 80 -3.67 -8.14 -2.18
C ASP A 80 -4.74 -7.04 -2.31
N GLU A 81 -5.35 -6.91 -3.49
CA GLU A 81 -6.42 -5.95 -3.75
C GLU A 81 -7.65 -6.19 -2.84
N THR A 82 -8.06 -7.46 -2.71
CA THR A 82 -9.31 -7.82 -1.99
C THR A 82 -9.08 -8.70 -0.77
N THR A 83 -7.87 -9.22 -0.57
CA THR A 83 -7.59 -10.17 0.50
C THR A 83 -6.34 -9.80 1.30
N ILE A 84 -6.35 -10.23 2.56
CA ILE A 84 -5.24 -10.17 3.49
C ILE A 84 -4.96 -11.60 3.92
N GLN A 85 -3.76 -12.09 3.63
CA GLN A 85 -3.30 -13.42 4.01
C GLN A 85 -2.20 -13.29 5.05
N VAL A 86 -2.33 -14.01 6.16
CA VAL A 86 -1.37 -14.03 7.26
C VAL A 86 -0.65 -15.38 7.27
N HIS A 87 0.66 -15.35 7.20
CA HIS A 87 1.53 -16.50 7.11
C HIS A 87 2.50 -16.58 8.29
N ASP A 88 2.72 -17.81 8.76
CA ASP A 88 3.80 -18.19 9.67
C ASP A 88 4.77 -19.09 8.91
N GLY A 89 5.83 -18.47 8.38
CA GLY A 89 6.72 -19.10 7.41
C GLY A 89 5.92 -19.58 6.17
N PRO A 90 5.93 -20.89 5.85
CA PRO A 90 5.17 -21.43 4.72
C PRO A 90 3.68 -21.66 5.02
N HIS A 91 3.26 -21.60 6.29
CA HIS A 91 1.89 -21.96 6.67
C HIS A 91 0.97 -20.74 6.63
N LEU A 92 -0.13 -20.83 5.88
CA LEU A 92 -1.20 -19.84 5.90
C LEU A 92 -2.04 -20.04 7.18
N LEU A 93 -2.09 -19.02 8.03
CA LEU A 93 -2.86 -19.04 9.27
C LEU A 93 -4.28 -18.51 9.06
N VAL A 94 -4.41 -17.35 8.41
CA VAL A 94 -5.68 -16.64 8.27
C VAL A 94 -5.77 -15.94 6.93
N THR A 95 -6.93 -16.04 6.29
CA THR A 95 -7.33 -15.21 5.16
C THR A 95 -8.51 -14.34 5.58
N ALA A 96 -8.40 -13.03 5.40
CA ALA A 96 -9.45 -12.07 5.68
C ALA A 96 -9.73 -11.20 4.44
N PRO A 97 -10.97 -10.74 4.22
CA PRO A 97 -11.25 -9.75 3.18
C PRO A 97 -10.58 -8.43 3.54
N ARG A 98 -9.99 -7.75 2.56
CA ARG A 98 -9.44 -6.40 2.73
C ARG A 98 -10.57 -5.39 2.69
N THR A 99 -10.78 -4.65 3.77
CA THR A 99 -11.84 -3.64 3.88
C THR A 99 -11.33 -2.20 3.79
N THR A 100 -10.02 -2.04 3.54
CA THR A 100 -9.32 -0.75 3.55
C THR A 100 -8.50 -0.56 2.29
N THR A 101 -8.61 0.60 1.66
CA THR A 101 -7.81 1.00 0.48
C THR A 101 -6.57 1.82 0.85
N LEU A 102 -6.30 2.00 2.15
CA LEU A 102 -5.18 2.80 2.61
C LEU A 102 -3.84 2.20 2.18
N VAL A 103 -2.95 3.07 1.73
CA VAL A 103 -1.60 2.72 1.32
C VAL A 103 -0.78 2.34 2.54
N ILE A 104 0.00 1.27 2.40
CA ILE A 104 0.90 0.78 3.42
C ILE A 104 2.25 1.47 3.25
N THR A 105 2.60 2.33 4.20
CA THR A 105 3.88 3.04 4.21
C THR A 105 5.00 2.26 4.90
N HIS A 106 4.68 1.53 5.99
CA HIS A 106 5.66 0.78 6.79
C HIS A 106 5.54 -0.73 6.58
N LYS A 107 6.59 -1.33 6.00
CA LYS A 107 6.61 -2.75 5.62
C LYS A 107 7.23 -3.67 6.68
N ARG A 108 8.20 -3.19 7.44
CA ARG A 108 8.79 -3.99 8.54
C ARG A 108 8.05 -3.79 9.85
N ALA A 109 8.03 -4.84 10.66
CA ALA A 109 7.70 -4.71 12.07
C ALA A 109 8.87 -4.05 12.80
N GLN A 110 8.58 -3.11 13.68
CA GLN A 110 9.54 -2.62 14.66
C GLN A 110 9.29 -3.35 15.97
N HIS A 111 10.33 -4.02 16.48
CA HIS A 111 10.34 -4.53 17.83
C HIS A 111 10.81 -3.40 18.75
N HIS A 112 10.07 -3.12 19.81
CA HIS A 112 10.49 -2.24 20.90
C HIS A 112 10.67 -3.08 22.17
#